data_AF-A0A087TV06-F1
#
_entry.id   AF-A0A087TV06-F1
#
_cell.length_a   1.000
_cell.length_b   1.000
_cell.length_c   1.000
_cell.angle_alpha   90.00
_cell.angle_beta   90.00
_cell.angle_gamma   90.00
#
_symmetry.space_group_name_H-M   'P 1'
#
loop_
_entity.id
_entity.type
_entity.pdbx_description
1 polymer ?
#
loop_
_entity_poly.entity_id
_entity_poly.type
_entity_poly.pdbx_seq_one_letter_code
_entity_poly.pdbx_strand_id
1 'polypeptide(L)'
;MKLLIRVFVLWGLLTFYLEASEFPDDVFLFLPFLKNFESPPPCPENEMYRHCLTNCSTCEERGHCVIQSCSEGGCDCIPRYFRLTPGGPCEPVSLCPKPECGENEVFRECGPLCETCSTYRCRVIQCDHKCYCKQGYLRDKDGKCVPEEDCPKS
;
A
#
# COMPACT_ATOMS: atom_id res chain seq x y z
N MET A 1 -5.88 23.73 58.68
CA MET A 1 -5.12 23.93 57.43
C MET A 1 -5.57 22.87 56.40
N LYS A 2 -6.73 23.06 55.77
CA LYS A 2 -7.40 22.09 54.87
C LYS A 2 -7.81 22.73 53.52
N LEU A 3 -7.10 23.77 53.08
CA LEU A 3 -7.53 24.60 51.95
C LEU A 3 -6.44 24.91 50.91
N LEU A 4 -5.48 24.00 50.70
CA LEU A 4 -4.44 24.18 49.66
C LEU A 4 -4.26 22.97 48.72
N ILE A 5 -4.94 21.84 48.96
CA ILE A 5 -4.73 20.62 48.17
C ILE A 5 -5.69 20.51 46.96
N ARG A 6 -6.82 21.24 46.95
CA ARG A 6 -7.83 21.13 45.87
C ARG A 6 -7.56 21.94 44.61
N VAL A 7 -6.62 22.89 44.62
CA VAL A 7 -6.33 23.74 43.45
C VAL A 7 -5.29 23.08 42.53
N PHE A 8 -4.33 22.34 43.09
CA PHE A 8 -3.28 21.67 42.30
C PHE A 8 -3.79 20.51 41.43
N VAL A 9 -4.84 19.81 41.88
CA VAL A 9 -5.40 18.67 41.12
C VAL A 9 -6.12 19.13 39.85
N LEU A 10 -6.78 20.29 39.88
CA LEU A 10 -7.51 20.81 38.71
C LEU A 10 -6.58 21.44 37.67
N TRP A 11 -5.44 22.01 38.08
CA TRP A 11 -4.44 22.52 37.14
C TRP A 11 -3.63 21.41 36.46
N GLY A 12 -3.31 20.33 37.18
CA GLY A 12 -2.62 19.17 36.60
C GLY A 12 -3.43 18.39 35.58
N LEU A 13 -4.77 18.40 35.69
CA LEU A 13 -5.67 17.76 34.73
C LEU A 13 -5.88 18.59 33.45
N LEU A 14 -5.67 19.91 33.50
CA LEU A 14 -5.81 20.78 32.33
C LEU A 14 -4.55 20.78 31.44
N THR A 15 -3.36 20.62 32.04
CA THR A 15 -2.11 20.46 31.28
C THR A 15 -1.99 19.10 30.61
N PHE A 16 -2.73 18.08 31.09
CA PHE A 16 -2.71 16.74 30.49
C PHE A 16 -3.53 16.64 29.18
N TYR A 17 -4.31 17.67 28.83
CA TYR A 17 -5.23 17.63 27.68
C TYR A 17 -4.69 18.32 26.42
N LEU A 18 -3.46 18.86 26.43
CA LEU A 18 -2.96 19.70 25.31
C LEU A 18 -1.66 19.27 24.63
N GLU A 19 -1.01 18.16 25.02
CA GLU A 19 0.17 17.65 24.29
C GLU A 19 -0.08 16.20 23.83
N ALA A 20 -0.93 16.08 22.82
CA ALA A 20 -1.05 14.91 21.98
C ALA A 20 -0.05 15.00 20.81
N SER A 21 1.24 14.79 21.07
CA SER A 21 2.25 14.49 20.03
C SER A 21 3.62 14.33 20.66
N GLU A 22 3.85 13.25 21.41
CA GLU A 22 5.16 12.61 21.60
C GLU A 22 4.92 11.53 22.66
N PHE A 23 4.93 10.27 22.25
CA PHE A 23 4.93 9.15 23.19
C PHE A 23 6.38 8.98 23.68
N PRO A 24 6.69 9.26 24.97
CA PRO A 24 7.96 8.84 25.54
C PRO A 24 7.88 7.36 25.88
N ASP A 25 8.97 6.62 25.64
CA ASP A 25 9.10 5.16 25.82
C ASP A 25 8.93 4.67 27.29
N ASP A 26 8.51 5.53 28.22
CA ASP A 26 8.56 5.29 29.66
C ASP A 26 7.19 5.00 30.32
N VAL A 27 6.08 5.02 29.56
CA VAL A 27 4.72 4.78 30.08
C VAL A 27 4.36 3.29 30.12
N PHE A 28 5.25 2.44 30.62
CA PHE A 28 5.01 0.99 30.76
C PHE A 28 4.75 0.51 32.19
N LEU A 29 4.70 1.40 33.20
CA LEU A 29 4.72 0.98 34.62
C LEU A 29 3.38 0.97 35.38
N PHE A 30 2.21 1.21 34.76
CA PHE A 30 0.94 1.27 35.52
C PHE A 30 -0.29 0.58 34.91
N LEU A 31 -0.12 -0.42 34.04
CA LEU A 31 -1.23 -1.32 33.67
C LEU A 31 -0.77 -2.79 33.68
N PRO A 32 -1.28 -3.67 34.56
CA PRO A 32 -0.90 -5.09 34.61
C PRO A 32 -1.46 -5.92 33.43
N PHE A 33 -1.85 -5.27 32.33
CA PHE A 33 -2.48 -5.89 31.16
C PHE A 33 -1.94 -5.42 29.80
N LEU A 34 -0.90 -4.57 29.76
CA LEU A 34 -0.16 -4.33 28.53
C LEU A 34 1.03 -5.27 28.48
N LYS A 35 0.75 -6.52 28.07
CA LYS A 35 1.80 -7.46 27.66
C LYS A 35 2.74 -6.75 26.68
N ASN A 36 4.02 -6.75 27.01
CA ASN A 36 5.19 -6.54 26.17
C ASN A 36 4.85 -6.43 24.67
N PHE A 37 4.69 -5.19 24.19
CA PHE A 37 4.72 -4.94 22.75
C PHE A 37 6.19 -4.86 22.36
N GLU A 38 6.80 -6.03 22.09
CA GLU A 38 8.13 -6.07 21.50
C GLU A 38 8.04 -5.49 20.09
N SER A 39 8.89 -4.50 19.79
CA SER A 39 8.95 -3.93 18.45
C SER A 39 9.36 -5.00 17.44
N PRO A 40 8.81 -4.97 16.22
CA PRO A 40 9.20 -5.92 15.20
C PRO A 40 10.70 -5.78 14.88
N PRO A 41 11.38 -6.87 14.51
CA PRO A 41 12.79 -6.82 14.14
C PRO A 41 12.99 -5.85 12.95
N PRO A 42 14.15 -5.16 12.89
CA PRO A 42 14.45 -4.28 11.78
C PRO A 42 14.52 -5.07 10.46
N CYS A 43 14.00 -4.47 9.39
CA CYS A 43 14.01 -5.06 8.06
C CYS A 43 15.27 -4.67 7.26
N PRO A 44 15.65 -5.49 6.26
CA PRO A 44 16.69 -5.15 5.29
C PRO A 44 16.39 -3.86 4.51
N GLU A 45 17.36 -3.40 3.73
CA GLU A 45 17.19 -2.25 2.84
C GLU A 45 16.03 -2.47 1.86
N ASN A 46 15.26 -1.40 1.62
CA ASN A 46 14.06 -1.40 0.77
C ASN A 46 12.96 -2.39 1.21
N GLU A 47 12.98 -2.80 2.48
CA GLU A 47 11.94 -3.60 3.11
C GLU A 47 11.33 -2.88 4.31
N MET A 48 10.03 -3.09 4.53
CA MET A 48 9.33 -2.65 5.73
C MET A 48 8.61 -3.82 6.38
N TYR A 49 8.48 -3.78 7.70
CA TYR A 49 7.71 -4.77 8.41
C TYR A 49 6.23 -4.62 8.07
N ARG A 50 5.63 -5.69 7.57
CA ARG A 50 4.18 -5.80 7.38
C ARG A 50 3.63 -6.81 8.38
N HIS A 51 2.55 -6.43 9.05
CA HIS A 51 1.78 -7.36 9.87
C HIS A 51 1.09 -8.45 9.04
N CYS A 52 0.91 -8.19 7.75
CA CYS A 52 0.32 -9.09 6.79
C CYS A 52 1.35 -9.37 5.69
N LEU A 53 2.09 -10.46 5.81
CA LEU A 53 3.06 -10.85 4.80
C LEU A 53 2.34 -11.56 3.66
N THR A 54 2.26 -10.91 2.51
CA THR A 54 1.49 -11.41 1.36
C THR A 54 2.39 -11.93 0.23
N ASN A 55 3.72 -11.71 0.32
CA ASN A 55 4.73 -12.06 -0.69
C ASN A 55 4.41 -11.54 -2.11
N CYS A 56 3.59 -10.50 -2.22
CA CYS A 56 3.11 -9.98 -3.50
C CYS A 56 4.08 -9.04 -4.21
N SER A 57 5.24 -8.84 -3.59
CA SER A 57 6.29 -7.96 -4.06
C SER A 57 7.26 -8.69 -4.97
N THR A 58 6.75 -9.48 -5.92
CA THR A 58 7.53 -10.08 -7.01
C THR A 58 7.34 -9.32 -8.33
N CYS A 59 8.30 -9.42 -9.25
CA CYS A 59 8.16 -8.80 -10.58
C CYS A 59 7.00 -9.39 -11.41
N GLU A 60 6.54 -10.60 -11.10
CA GLU A 60 5.42 -11.24 -11.79
C GLU A 60 4.11 -10.62 -11.35
N GLU A 61 3.89 -10.55 -10.03
CA GLU A 61 2.64 -10.07 -9.45
C GLU A 61 2.56 -8.55 -9.45
N ARG A 62 3.69 -7.84 -9.30
CA ARG A 62 3.74 -6.37 -9.21
C ARG A 62 2.75 -5.78 -8.21
N GLY A 63 2.44 -6.51 -7.13
CA GLY A 63 1.45 -6.15 -6.11
C GLY A 63 0.01 -6.56 -6.44
N HIS A 64 -0.24 -7.16 -7.61
CA HIS A 64 -1.55 -7.66 -8.04
C HIS A 64 -1.70 -9.15 -7.71
N CYS A 65 -1.87 -9.44 -6.42
CA CYS A 65 -2.06 -10.79 -5.92
C CYS A 65 -3.40 -10.93 -5.18
N VAL A 66 -3.87 -12.16 -5.01
CA VAL A 66 -5.03 -12.44 -4.13
C VAL A 66 -4.51 -12.87 -2.77
N ILE A 67 -4.69 -12.01 -1.77
CA ILE A 67 -4.34 -12.31 -0.38
C ILE A 67 -5.36 -13.31 0.18
N GLN A 68 -4.96 -14.58 0.34
CA GLN A 68 -5.85 -15.63 0.84
C GLN A 68 -5.85 -15.72 2.37
N SER A 69 -4.70 -15.48 3.00
CA SER A 69 -4.56 -15.54 4.45
C SER A 69 -3.56 -14.50 4.94
N CYS A 70 -3.78 -14.05 6.16
CA CYS A 70 -2.98 -13.04 6.82
C CYS A 70 -2.75 -13.53 8.25
N SER A 71 -1.67 -14.27 8.45
CA SER A 71 -1.43 -14.97 9.72
C SER A 71 0.00 -14.77 10.23
N GLU A 72 0.88 -14.28 9.37
CA GLU A 72 2.29 -14.07 9.66
C GLU A 72 2.69 -12.65 9.27
N GLY A 73 3.43 -12.00 10.15
CA GLY A 73 4.10 -10.74 9.87
C GLY A 73 5.55 -10.98 9.48
N GLY A 74 6.12 -10.07 8.70
CA GLY A 74 7.50 -10.17 8.25
C GLY A 74 7.92 -8.98 7.42
N CYS A 75 9.15 -9.02 6.94
CA CYS A 75 9.69 -8.00 6.05
C CYS A 75 9.22 -8.25 4.61
N ASP A 76 8.70 -7.20 3.99
CA ASP A 76 8.26 -7.20 2.60
C ASP A 76 8.75 -5.91 1.92
N CYS A 77 8.82 -5.92 0.59
CA CYS A 77 9.31 -4.76 -0.12
C CYS A 77 8.45 -3.52 0.17
N ILE A 78 9.13 -2.38 0.28
CA ILE A 78 8.45 -1.09 0.32
C ILE A 78 7.75 -0.82 -1.04
N PRO A 79 6.72 0.04 -1.09
CA PRO A 79 6.03 0.33 -2.34
C PRO A 79 6.99 0.72 -3.48
N ARG A 80 6.76 0.16 -4.67
CA ARG A 80 7.59 0.32 -5.89
C ARG A 80 8.94 -0.40 -5.87
N TYR A 81 9.20 -1.25 -4.88
CA TYR A 81 10.32 -2.19 -4.87
C TYR A 81 9.80 -3.62 -4.95
N PHE A 82 10.53 -4.47 -5.67
CA PHE A 82 10.13 -5.86 -5.96
C PHE A 82 11.35 -6.77 -5.98
N ARG A 83 11.15 -8.04 -5.60
CA ARG A 83 12.18 -9.06 -5.72
C ARG A 83 12.29 -9.48 -7.19
N LEU A 84 13.48 -9.28 -7.78
CA LEU A 84 13.79 -9.73 -9.14
C LEU A 84 13.91 -11.25 -9.24
N THR A 85 14.33 -11.88 -8.15
CA THR A 85 14.48 -13.33 -8.01
C THR A 85 13.85 -13.78 -6.69
N PRO A 86 13.29 -15.00 -6.60
CA PRO A 86 12.71 -15.51 -5.36
C PRO A 86 13.71 -15.43 -4.19
N GLY A 87 13.33 -14.73 -3.12
CA GLY A 87 14.18 -14.53 -1.94
C GLY A 87 15.37 -13.55 -2.12
N GLY A 88 15.54 -12.95 -3.29
CA GLY A 88 16.54 -11.91 -3.53
C GLY A 88 16.17 -10.55 -2.91
N PRO A 89 17.07 -9.55 -2.95
CA PRO A 89 16.79 -8.21 -2.41
C PRO A 89 15.64 -7.51 -3.14
N CYS A 90 15.03 -6.53 -2.46
CA CYS A 90 14.02 -5.66 -3.04
C CYS A 90 14.70 -4.56 -3.87
N GLU A 91 14.41 -4.56 -5.17
CA GLU A 91 14.99 -3.66 -6.15
C GLU A 91 13.91 -2.76 -6.77
N PRO A 92 14.25 -1.58 -7.33
CA PRO A 92 13.28 -0.72 -7.98
C PRO A 92 12.50 -1.44 -9.10
N VAL A 93 11.18 -1.24 -9.15
CA VAL A 93 10.27 -1.85 -10.15
C VAL A 93 10.69 -1.63 -11.60
N SER A 94 11.44 -0.55 -11.88
CA SER A 94 11.97 -0.25 -13.22
C SER A 94 12.96 -1.29 -13.74
N LEU A 95 13.56 -2.10 -12.84
CA LEU A 95 14.44 -3.20 -13.19
C LEU A 95 13.68 -4.50 -13.48
N CYS A 96 12.39 -4.58 -13.14
CA CYS A 96 11.59 -5.75 -13.50
C CYS A 96 11.50 -5.88 -15.04
N PRO A 97 11.51 -7.10 -15.58
CA PRO A 97 11.21 -7.34 -16.98
C PRO A 97 9.87 -6.71 -17.35
N LYS A 98 9.81 -6.02 -18.49
CA LYS A 98 8.54 -5.47 -18.99
C LYS A 98 7.71 -6.64 -19.53
N PRO A 99 6.44 -6.80 -19.11
CA PRO A 99 5.58 -7.83 -19.65
C PRO A 99 5.31 -7.55 -21.13
N GLU A 100 5.15 -8.62 -21.90
CA GLU A 100 4.61 -8.50 -23.26
C GLU A 100 3.12 -8.16 -23.17
N CYS A 101 2.71 -7.13 -23.89
CA CYS A 101 1.33 -6.69 -23.92
C CYS A 101 0.59 -7.26 -25.12
N GLY A 102 -0.73 -7.41 -24.99
CA GLY A 102 -1.58 -7.91 -26.05
C GLY A 102 -1.73 -6.96 -27.22
N GLU A 103 -2.58 -7.36 -28.17
CA GLU A 103 -2.92 -6.52 -29.30
C GLU A 103 -3.56 -5.20 -28.82
N ASN A 104 -3.12 -4.08 -29.41
CA ASN A 104 -3.58 -2.73 -29.06
C ASN A 104 -3.36 -2.31 -27.60
N GLU A 105 -2.43 -2.96 -26.91
CA GLU A 105 -1.96 -2.58 -25.59
C GLU A 105 -0.53 -2.01 -25.63
N VAL A 106 -0.16 -1.31 -24.57
CA VAL A 106 1.19 -0.80 -24.33
C VAL A 106 1.50 -0.83 -22.84
N PHE A 107 2.69 -1.31 -22.50
CA PHE A 107 3.16 -1.28 -21.12
C PHE A 107 3.40 0.16 -20.68
N ARG A 108 2.81 0.56 -19.56
CA ARG A 108 3.06 1.86 -18.93
C ARG A 108 3.20 1.70 -17.43
N GLU A 109 4.03 2.54 -16.83
CA GLU A 109 4.13 2.63 -15.36
C GLU A 109 2.82 3.14 -14.75
N CYS A 110 2.24 4.16 -15.39
CA CYS A 110 0.96 4.73 -15.03
C CYS A 110 0.05 4.89 -16.25
N GLY A 111 -1.25 4.78 -16.03
CA GLY A 111 -2.25 4.94 -17.08
C GLY A 111 -3.64 5.22 -16.52
N PRO A 112 -4.63 5.44 -17.40
CA PRO A 112 -6.01 5.64 -16.98
C PRO A 112 -6.52 4.39 -16.25
N LEU A 113 -7.08 4.60 -15.06
CA LEU A 113 -7.77 3.54 -14.33
C LEU A 113 -9.02 3.10 -15.10
N CYS A 114 -9.77 4.08 -15.60
CA CYS A 114 -10.95 3.84 -16.39
C CYS A 114 -10.58 3.74 -17.86
N GLU A 115 -10.22 2.54 -18.29
CA GLU A 115 -9.92 2.25 -19.70
C GLU A 115 -10.96 1.33 -20.34
N THR A 116 -12.09 1.05 -19.68
CA THR A 116 -13.13 0.16 -20.23
C THR A 116 -14.19 0.93 -21.02
N CYS A 117 -14.86 0.26 -21.98
CA CYS A 117 -15.98 0.83 -22.74
C CYS A 117 -17.10 1.42 -21.86
N SER A 118 -17.25 0.93 -20.62
CA SER A 118 -18.27 1.41 -19.67
C SER A 118 -17.79 2.53 -18.74
N THR A 119 -16.47 2.72 -18.57
CA THR A 119 -15.93 3.61 -17.53
C THR A 119 -15.01 4.73 -18.06
N TYR A 120 -14.61 4.69 -19.34
CA TYR A 120 -13.58 5.55 -19.96
C TYR A 120 -13.70 7.07 -19.78
N ARG A 121 -14.85 7.56 -19.32
CA ARG A 121 -15.10 9.00 -19.10
C ARG A 121 -14.44 9.55 -17.83
N CYS A 122 -13.87 8.71 -16.98
CA CYS A 122 -13.20 9.14 -15.77
C CYS A 122 -11.75 9.61 -16.06
N ARG A 123 -11.24 10.56 -15.25
CA ARG A 123 -9.87 11.09 -15.36
C ARG A 123 -9.00 10.69 -14.19
N VAL A 124 -9.07 9.42 -13.79
CA VAL A 124 -8.27 8.86 -12.70
C VAL A 124 -7.06 8.14 -13.30
N ILE A 125 -5.87 8.44 -12.79
CA ILE A 125 -4.61 7.79 -13.15
C ILE A 125 -4.18 6.87 -12.02
N GLN A 126 -3.72 5.67 -12.37
CA GLN A 126 -3.16 4.71 -11.43
C GLN A 126 -1.81 4.20 -11.95
N CYS A 127 -0.88 3.92 -11.05
CA CYS A 127 0.49 3.51 -11.37
C CYS A 127 0.73 2.02 -11.05
N ASP A 128 0.03 1.17 -11.80
CA ASP A 128 0.03 -0.28 -11.59
C ASP A 128 1.13 -1.03 -12.33
N HIS A 129 1.92 -0.34 -13.15
CA HIS A 129 2.98 -0.94 -13.97
C HIS A 129 2.46 -2.16 -14.76
N LYS A 130 1.48 -1.93 -15.63
CA LYS A 130 0.78 -2.96 -16.40
C LYS A 130 0.58 -2.56 -17.86
N CYS A 131 -0.03 -3.46 -18.63
CA CYS A 131 -0.48 -3.18 -19.98
C CYS A 131 -1.78 -2.37 -19.94
N TYR A 132 -1.76 -1.20 -20.59
CA TYR A 132 -2.92 -0.33 -20.79
C TYR A 132 -3.30 -0.31 -22.26
N CYS A 133 -4.56 -0.05 -22.59
CA CYS A 133 -4.96 0.15 -23.97
C CYS A 133 -4.23 1.35 -24.59
N LYS A 134 -3.87 1.22 -25.88
CA LYS A 134 -3.31 2.33 -26.66
C LYS A 134 -4.30 3.51 -26.71
N GLN A 135 -3.79 4.70 -27.02
CA GLN A 135 -4.65 5.87 -27.18
C GLN A 135 -5.68 5.63 -28.31
N GLY A 136 -6.95 5.91 -28.03
CA GLY A 136 -8.08 5.65 -28.95
C GLY A 136 -8.65 4.22 -28.85
N TYR A 137 -8.13 3.39 -27.95
CA TYR A 137 -8.62 2.04 -27.68
C TYR A 137 -9.15 1.93 -26.25
N LEU A 138 -10.18 1.11 -26.06
CA LEU A 138 -10.82 0.83 -24.78
C LEU A 138 -10.98 -0.67 -24.59
N ARG A 139 -10.91 -1.11 -23.33
CA ARG A 139 -11.07 -2.51 -22.94
C ARG A 139 -12.56 -2.90 -22.98
N ASP A 140 -12.88 -3.92 -23.77
CA ASP A 140 -14.22 -4.50 -23.83
C ASP A 140 -14.51 -5.42 -22.63
N LYS A 141 -15.70 -6.03 -22.63
CA LYS A 141 -16.14 -6.98 -21.58
C LYS A 141 -15.33 -8.28 -21.55
N ASP A 142 -14.68 -8.63 -22.66
CA ASP A 142 -13.88 -9.84 -22.82
C ASP A 142 -12.40 -9.57 -22.49
N GLY A 143 -12.09 -8.33 -22.07
CA GLY A 143 -10.77 -7.91 -21.66
C GLY A 143 -9.86 -7.47 -22.81
N LYS A 144 -10.36 -7.28 -24.03
CA LYS A 144 -9.55 -6.90 -25.20
C LYS A 144 -9.64 -5.39 -25.47
N CYS A 145 -8.52 -4.79 -25.89
CA CYS A 145 -8.50 -3.39 -26.31
C CYS A 145 -9.01 -3.27 -27.75
N VAL A 146 -10.21 -2.70 -27.91
CA VAL A 146 -10.88 -2.43 -29.18
C VAL A 146 -10.90 -0.93 -29.47
N PRO A 147 -11.01 -0.48 -30.73
CA PRO A 147 -11.24 0.93 -31.05
C PRO A 147 -12.42 1.49 -30.25
N GLU A 148 -12.31 2.73 -29.76
CA GLU A 148 -13.39 3.37 -28.97
C GLU A 148 -14.74 3.37 -29.71
N GLU A 149 -14.71 3.47 -31.04
CA GLU A 149 -15.90 3.42 -31.89
C GLU A 149 -16.62 2.06 -31.92
N ASP A 150 -15.89 0.98 -31.62
CA ASP A 150 -16.41 -0.40 -31.57
C ASP A 150 -16.99 -0.75 -30.19
N CYS A 151 -16.91 0.16 -29.22
CA CYS A 151 -17.55 -0.04 -27.93
C CYS A 151 -19.08 -0.17 -28.09
N PRO A 152 -19.73 -1.12 -27.39
CA PRO A 152 -21.17 -1.29 -27.46
C PRO A 152 -21.87 -0.01 -27.00
N LYS A 153 -22.72 0.53 -27.88
CA LYS A 153 -23.54 1.69 -27.59
C LYS A 153 -24.65 1.26 -26.64
N SER A 154 -24.64 1.82 -25.43
CA SER A 154 -25.70 1.68 -24.42
C SER A 154 -27.00 2.31 -24.87
#